data_AF-A0A8W8NJX7-F1
#
_entry.id   AF-A0A8W8NJX7-F1
#
_cell.length_a   1.000
_cell.length_b   1.000
_cell.length_c   1.000
_cell.angle_alpha   90.00
_cell.angle_beta   90.00
_cell.angle_gamma   90.00
#
_symmetry.space_group_name_H-M   'P 1'
#
loop_
_entity.id
_entity.type
_entity.pdbx_description
1 polymer ?
#
loop_
_entity_poly.entity_id
_entity_poly.type
_entity_poly.pdbx_seq_one_letter_code
_entity_poly.pdbx_strand_id
1 'polypeptide(L)'
;MDCRIIIVCLFCTAYAQYGTGEKPGRCPSLLTRSNCFCRPGRHGCHSDYECPGDLKCCDRGCSVCGPICMSPEDDSHGPGNICFLPKNPQGSRVCYGYFPRWWYNWHTNECERFIYGGCNGNANNFETRQECERRCKHRYLPGGR
;
A
#
# COMPACT_ATOMS: atom_id res chain seq x y z
N MET A 1 -7.74 19.00 31.92
CA MET A 1 -8.43 20.12 32.56
C MET A 1 -7.43 21.26 32.58
N ASP A 2 -7.50 22.34 31.83
CA ASP A 2 -8.42 22.88 30.84
C ASP A 2 -7.61 23.94 30.08
N CYS A 3 -7.78 24.06 28.77
CA CYS A 3 -7.38 25.29 28.07
C CYS A 3 -8.39 25.58 26.95
N ARG A 4 -9.61 25.91 27.38
CA ARG A 4 -10.52 26.72 26.57
C ARG A 4 -10.24 28.17 26.92
N ILE A 5 -9.62 28.93 26.03
CA ILE A 5 -9.83 30.38 25.90
C ILE A 5 -9.52 30.73 24.44
N ILE A 6 -10.60 31.00 23.71
CA ILE A 6 -10.60 31.67 22.41
C ILE A 6 -10.47 33.16 22.73
N ILE A 7 -9.30 33.76 22.50
CA ILE A 7 -9.16 35.22 22.43
C ILE A 7 -8.56 35.59 21.07
N VAL A 8 -9.43 36.26 20.33
CA VAL A 8 -9.23 36.99 19.08
C VAL A 8 -7.92 37.77 19.10
N CYS A 9 -6.97 37.42 18.24
CA CYS A 9 -5.76 38.19 18.00
C CYS A 9 -5.71 38.63 16.54
N LEU A 10 -5.81 39.94 16.36
CA LEU A 10 -5.93 40.74 15.13
C LEU A 10 -4.64 40.81 14.30
N PHE A 11 -4.02 39.67 14.02
CA PHE A 11 -2.91 39.61 13.07
C PHE A 11 -3.09 38.40 12.16
N CYS A 12 -3.55 38.66 10.93
CA CYS A 12 -3.39 37.74 9.82
C CYS A 12 -1.89 37.55 9.52
N THR A 13 -1.18 36.79 10.34
CA THR A 13 -0.13 35.92 9.82
C THR A 13 -0.77 34.55 9.79
N ALA A 14 -0.96 34.02 8.58
CA ALA A 14 -1.30 32.62 8.40
C ALA A 14 -0.16 31.80 9.02
N TYR A 15 -0.28 31.51 10.32
CA TYR A 15 0.49 30.47 10.96
C TYR A 15 0.05 29.22 10.23
N ALA A 16 0.89 28.78 9.29
CA ALA A 16 0.86 27.45 8.75
C ALA A 16 0.62 26.53 9.95
N GLN A 17 -0.52 25.86 9.95
CA GLN A 17 -0.73 24.71 10.81
C GLN A 17 0.42 23.78 10.44
N TYR A 18 1.51 23.83 11.22
CA TYR A 18 2.54 22.80 11.22
C TYR A 18 1.80 21.54 11.62
N GLY A 19 1.30 20.84 10.62
CA GLY A 19 0.66 19.55 10.78
C GLY A 19 1.66 18.67 11.49
N THR A 20 1.30 18.20 12.68
CA THR A 20 2.01 17.12 13.38
C THR A 20 1.54 15.75 12.88
N GLY A 21 1.07 15.68 11.63
CA GLY A 21 0.43 14.49 11.06
C GLY A 21 1.40 13.62 10.28
N GLU A 22 1.57 12.37 10.68
CA GLU A 22 2.19 11.37 9.81
C GLU A 22 1.37 11.24 8.51
N LYS A 23 2.02 11.06 7.36
CA LYS A 23 1.29 10.73 6.12
C LYS A 23 0.64 9.35 6.26
N PRO A 24 -0.53 9.11 5.64
CA PRO A 24 -1.19 7.80 5.69
C PRO A 24 -0.31 6.71 5.05
N GLY A 25 -0.45 5.47 5.53
CA GLY A 25 0.30 4.31 5.05
C GLY A 25 1.50 3.94 5.94
N ARG A 26 2.04 2.73 5.75
CA ARG A 26 3.18 2.20 6.53
C ARG A 26 4.44 2.15 5.67
N CYS A 27 5.61 2.20 6.30
CA CYS A 27 6.87 2.06 5.58
C CYS A 27 7.10 0.62 5.11
N PRO A 28 7.68 0.42 3.91
CA PRO A 28 8.14 -0.87 3.43
C PRO A 28 8.98 -1.64 4.45
N SER A 29 8.44 -2.77 4.91
CA SER A 29 9.15 -3.82 5.63
C SER A 29 10.12 -4.48 4.65
N LEU A 30 11.36 -3.99 4.62
CA LEU A 30 12.40 -4.60 3.80
C LEU A 30 12.76 -5.96 4.41
N LEU A 31 12.09 -7.01 3.92
CA LEU A 31 12.27 -8.41 4.34
C LEU A 31 13.68 -8.96 4.01
N THR A 32 14.51 -8.20 3.31
CA THR A 32 15.89 -8.58 3.01
C THR A 32 16.81 -7.39 3.15
N ARG A 33 17.83 -7.57 3.98
CA ARG A 33 18.99 -6.68 4.19
C ARG A 33 19.70 -6.51 2.84
N SER A 34 19.19 -5.61 2.02
CA SER A 34 19.70 -5.33 0.69
C SER A 34 21.10 -4.74 0.84
N ASN A 35 22.07 -5.17 0.02
CA ASN A 35 23.40 -4.57 -0.01
C ASN A 35 23.24 -3.04 -0.20
N CYS A 36 23.59 -2.28 0.83
CA CYS A 36 23.32 -0.84 0.89
C CYS A 36 24.25 -0.09 -0.07
N PHE A 37 23.76 0.27 -1.26
CA PHE A 37 24.44 1.19 -2.17
C PHE A 37 23.78 2.57 -2.04
N CYS A 38 24.34 3.48 -1.24
CA CYS A 38 23.84 4.85 -1.20
C CYS A 38 24.18 5.53 -2.53
N ARG A 39 23.17 6.03 -3.25
CA ARG A 39 23.40 6.86 -4.44
C ARG A 39 23.81 8.27 -3.96
N PRO A 40 24.99 8.77 -4.34
CA PRO A 40 25.37 10.15 -4.05
C PRO A 40 24.33 11.11 -4.65
N GLY A 41 23.87 12.09 -3.87
CA GLY A 41 22.93 13.12 -4.35
C GLY A 41 21.44 12.83 -4.15
N ARG A 42 21.04 11.76 -3.45
CA ARG A 42 19.67 11.70 -2.89
C ARG A 42 19.63 12.43 -1.55
N HIS A 43 18.87 13.51 -1.49
CA HIS A 43 18.51 14.19 -0.26
C HIS A 43 17.79 13.18 0.65
N GLY A 44 18.40 12.83 1.77
CA GLY A 44 17.70 12.15 2.86
C GLY A 44 16.57 13.04 3.36
N CYS A 45 15.56 12.43 3.98
CA CYS A 45 14.46 13.13 4.64
C CYS A 45 14.60 12.96 6.16
N HIS A 46 14.07 13.88 6.94
CA HIS A 46 13.91 13.70 8.39
C HIS A 46 12.45 13.45 8.79
N SER A 47 11.50 13.80 7.92
CA SER A 47 10.07 13.69 8.15
C SER A 47 9.28 13.41 6.86
N ASP A 48 8.06 12.88 6.99
CA ASP A 48 7.13 12.64 5.87
C ASP A 48 6.86 13.91 5.04
N TYR A 49 6.90 15.07 5.68
CA TYR A 49 6.62 16.37 5.06
C TYR A 49 7.67 16.84 4.06
N GLU A 50 8.92 16.41 4.25
CA GLU A 50 10.00 16.70 3.31
C GLU A 50 9.85 15.91 2.00
N CYS A 51 9.06 14.84 2.04
CA CYS A 51 8.81 14.01 0.89
C CYS A 51 7.67 14.59 0.03
N PRO A 52 7.84 14.65 -1.30
CA PRO A 52 6.78 15.16 -2.18
C PRO A 52 5.61 14.18 -2.27
N GLY A 53 4.40 14.70 -2.47
CA GLY A 53 3.20 13.89 -2.68
C GLY A 53 2.84 13.01 -1.48
N ASP A 54 2.57 11.74 -1.74
CA ASP A 54 2.19 10.71 -0.77
C ASP A 54 3.38 9.92 -0.21
N LEU A 55 4.61 10.25 -0.63
CA LEU A 55 5.81 9.58 -0.17
C LEU A 55 6.03 9.79 1.33
N LYS A 56 6.37 8.72 2.04
CA LYS A 56 6.74 8.71 3.45
C LYS A 56 8.26 8.70 3.62
N CYS A 57 8.73 9.28 4.71
CA CYS A 57 10.12 9.23 5.10
C CYS A 57 10.39 7.93 5.86
N CYS A 58 11.04 6.99 5.19
CA CYS A 58 11.17 5.63 5.68
C CYS A 58 12.63 5.25 5.88
N ASP A 59 12.91 4.62 7.02
CA ASP A 59 14.21 4.04 7.31
C ASP A 59 14.35 2.69 6.58
N ARG A 60 15.40 2.54 5.78
CA ARG A 60 15.73 1.28 5.12
C ARG A 60 16.47 0.30 6.02
N GLY A 61 16.71 0.64 7.29
CA GLY A 61 17.54 -0.14 8.19
C GLY A 61 19.01 -0.21 7.76
N CYS A 62 19.43 0.69 6.85
CA CYS A 62 20.81 0.84 6.42
C CYS A 62 21.44 1.98 7.22
N SER A 63 22.19 1.69 8.28
CA SER A 63 22.79 2.72 9.16
C SER A 63 23.67 3.76 8.43
N VAL A 64 24.09 3.49 7.19
CA VAL A 64 24.92 4.37 6.36
C VAL A 64 24.09 5.31 5.47
N CYS A 65 22.90 4.89 5.04
CA CYS A 65 22.01 5.74 4.26
C CYS A 65 20.91 6.24 5.20
N GLY A 66 20.84 7.56 5.44
CA GLY A 66 19.74 8.14 6.22
C GLY A 66 18.36 7.80 5.61
N PRO A 67 17.27 8.07 6.34
CA PRO A 67 15.93 7.80 5.85
C PRO A 67 15.70 8.51 4.52
N ILE A 68 14.93 7.86 3.65
CA ILE A 68 14.63 8.38 2.32
C ILE A 68 13.13 8.38 2.06
N CYS A 69 12.71 9.25 1.15
CA CYS A 69 11.35 9.25 0.66
C CYS A 69 11.05 7.96 -0.10
N MET A 70 10.10 7.19 0.40
CA MET A 70 9.60 5.95 -0.19
C MET A 70 8.09 6.00 -0.29
N SER A 71 7.54 5.35 -1.31
CA SER A 71 6.10 5.10 -1.35
C SER A 71 5.73 4.24 -0.14
N PRO A 72 4.64 4.57 0.58
CA PRO A 72 4.12 3.67 1.60
C PRO A 72 3.94 2.26 1.01
N GLU A 73 4.05 1.22 1.84
CA GLU A 73 3.49 -0.07 1.47
C GLU A 73 2.04 0.19 1.13
N ASP A 74 1.73 0.07 -0.15
CA ASP A 74 0.45 -0.42 -0.50
C ASP A 74 0.44 -1.86 0.05
N ASP A 75 -0.51 -2.17 0.93
CA ASP A 75 -0.87 -3.56 1.24
C ASP A 75 -1.19 -4.35 -0.08
N SER A 76 -1.11 -3.67 -1.25
CA SER A 76 -1.02 -4.25 -2.56
C SER A 76 0.25 -5.00 -3.00
N HIS A 77 1.41 -4.85 -2.34
CA HIS A 77 2.70 -5.39 -2.86
C HIS A 77 3.57 -6.24 -1.90
N GLY A 78 3.05 -6.84 -0.83
CA GLY A 78 3.78 -7.83 0.00
C GLY A 78 3.39 -9.30 -0.27
N PRO A 79 4.23 -10.27 0.17
CA PRO A 79 5.13 -11.06 -0.68
C PRO A 79 4.39 -12.06 -1.59
N GLY A 80 4.56 -11.88 -2.90
CA GLY A 80 3.82 -12.61 -3.93
C GLY A 80 2.63 -11.78 -4.38
N ASN A 81 2.71 -11.23 -5.58
CA ASN A 81 1.58 -10.49 -6.16
C ASN A 81 0.35 -11.40 -6.11
N ILE A 82 -0.64 -11.02 -5.28
CA ILE A 82 -1.85 -11.79 -5.00
C ILE A 82 -2.53 -12.24 -6.30
N CYS A 83 -2.39 -11.43 -7.35
CA CYS A 83 -2.91 -11.70 -8.68
C CYS A 83 -2.26 -12.93 -9.37
N PHE A 84 -1.12 -13.42 -8.90
CA PHE A 84 -0.49 -14.65 -9.39
C PHE A 84 -0.81 -15.89 -8.55
N LEU A 85 -1.56 -15.75 -7.45
CA LEU A 85 -2.00 -16.92 -6.70
C LEU A 85 -3.01 -17.72 -7.54
N PRO A 86 -2.97 -19.06 -7.46
CA PRO A 86 -3.88 -19.90 -8.25
C PRO A 86 -5.33 -19.69 -7.83
N LYS A 87 -6.26 -19.95 -8.75
CA LYS A 87 -7.68 -20.14 -8.40
C LYS A 87 -7.77 -21.22 -7.30
N ASN A 88 -8.34 -20.89 -6.15
CA ASN A 88 -8.50 -21.84 -5.05
C ASN A 88 -9.98 -22.18 -4.80
N PRO A 89 -10.58 -23.03 -5.66
CA PRO A 89 -11.90 -23.57 -5.38
C PRO A 89 -11.82 -24.71 -4.34
N GLN A 90 -10.62 -25.25 -4.05
CA GLN A 90 -10.44 -26.42 -3.19
C GLN A 90 -10.65 -26.14 -1.70
N GLY A 91 -10.62 -24.86 -1.27
CA GLY A 91 -11.21 -24.46 0.00
C GLY A 91 -12.69 -24.86 0.15
N SER A 92 -13.37 -25.14 -0.97
CA SER A 92 -14.74 -25.65 -1.00
C SER A 92 -14.91 -27.14 -0.74
N ARG A 93 -13.84 -27.95 -0.72
CA ARG A 93 -13.98 -29.39 -0.43
C ARG A 93 -14.18 -29.67 1.06
N VAL A 94 -13.81 -28.73 1.92
CA VAL A 94 -14.00 -28.81 3.38
C VAL A 94 -15.24 -28.03 3.82
N CYS A 95 -15.54 -26.92 3.13
CA CYS A 95 -16.70 -26.08 3.43
C CYS A 95 -17.69 -26.03 2.26
N TYR A 96 -18.96 -26.27 2.55
CA TYR A 96 -20.05 -26.37 1.56
C TYR A 96 -20.77 -25.05 1.29
N GLY A 97 -20.10 -23.92 1.54
CA GLY A 97 -20.65 -22.61 1.23
C GLY A 97 -20.80 -22.37 -0.27
N TYR A 98 -21.69 -21.47 -0.64
CA TYR A 98 -21.87 -21.03 -2.03
C TYR A 98 -21.68 -19.52 -2.10
N PHE A 99 -20.43 -19.08 -2.26
CA PHE A 99 -20.10 -17.66 -2.34
C PHE A 99 -19.54 -17.34 -3.72
N PRO A 100 -20.31 -16.68 -4.60
CA PRO A 100 -19.79 -16.15 -5.86
C PRO A 100 -18.71 -15.11 -5.56
N ARG A 101 -17.51 -15.32 -6.10
CA ARG A 101 -16.33 -14.48 -5.92
C ARG A 101 -15.61 -14.27 -7.25
N TRP A 102 -14.65 -13.35 -7.25
CA TRP A 102 -13.80 -13.03 -8.39
C TRP A 102 -12.36 -13.38 -8.07
N TRP A 103 -11.64 -13.93 -9.04
CA TRP A 103 -10.20 -14.15 -8.96
C TRP A 103 -9.54 -13.62 -10.23
N TYR A 104 -8.30 -13.16 -10.13
CA TYR A 104 -7.52 -12.74 -11.28
C TYR A 104 -6.83 -13.93 -11.92
N ASN A 105 -7.15 -14.18 -13.19
CA ASN A 105 -6.48 -15.16 -14.02
C ASN A 105 -5.37 -14.47 -14.81
N TRP A 106 -4.14 -14.68 -14.39
CA TRP A 106 -2.97 -14.10 -15.04
C TRP A 106 -2.70 -14.67 -16.45
N HIS A 107 -3.26 -15.83 -16.80
CA HIS A 107 -3.12 -16.38 -18.16
C HIS A 107 -4.00 -15.62 -19.15
N THR A 108 -5.21 -15.23 -18.74
CA THR A 108 -6.16 -14.47 -19.58
C THR A 108 -6.02 -12.97 -19.37
N ASN A 109 -5.32 -12.53 -18.31
CA ASN A 109 -5.29 -11.16 -17.82
C ASN A 109 -6.68 -10.60 -17.46
N GLU A 110 -7.58 -11.48 -17.00
CA GLU A 110 -8.95 -11.12 -16.67
C GLU A 110 -9.35 -11.52 -15.25
N CYS A 111 -10.32 -10.80 -14.70
CA CYS A 111 -10.98 -11.17 -13.47
C CYS A 111 -12.17 -12.07 -13.80
N GLU A 112 -12.10 -13.32 -13.37
CA GLU A 112 -13.08 -14.35 -13.67
C GLU A 112 -13.88 -14.72 -12.41
N ARG A 113 -15.13 -15.16 -12.59
CA ARG A 113 -15.96 -15.62 -11.47
C ARG A 113 -15.61 -17.05 -11.08
N PHE A 114 -15.66 -17.34 -9.78
CA PHE A 114 -15.60 -18.68 -9.24
C PHE A 114 -16.50 -18.81 -8.00
N ILE A 115 -16.81 -20.05 -7.61
CA ILE A 115 -17.54 -20.33 -6.37
C ILE A 115 -16.52 -20.65 -5.28
N TYR A 116 -16.55 -19.86 -4.22
CA TYR A 116 -15.77 -20.07 -3.00
C TYR A 116 -16.64 -20.80 -1.96
N GLY A 117 -16.09 -21.86 -1.36
CA GLY A 117 -16.82 -22.65 -0.39
C GLY A 117 -16.86 -22.11 1.04
N GLY A 118 -16.22 -20.97 1.31
CA GLY A 118 -16.32 -20.26 2.59
C GLY A 118 -15.15 -20.45 3.55
N CYS A 119 -14.23 -21.39 3.30
CA CYS A 119 -13.01 -21.52 4.10
C CYS A 119 -11.78 -21.88 3.26
N ASN A 120 -10.58 -21.72 3.85
CA ASN A 120 -9.29 -22.08 3.26
C ASN A 120 -9.04 -21.47 1.86
N GLY A 121 -9.57 -20.28 1.61
CA GLY A 121 -9.26 -19.49 0.42
C GLY A 121 -7.84 -18.90 0.47
N ASN A 122 -7.39 -18.37 -0.66
CA ASN A 122 -6.21 -17.51 -0.69
C ASN A 122 -6.64 -16.06 -0.96
N ALA A 123 -5.68 -15.13 -0.99
CA ALA A 123 -5.98 -13.71 -1.17
C ALA A 123 -6.46 -13.34 -2.59
N ASN A 124 -6.34 -14.23 -3.59
CA ASN A 124 -6.88 -14.01 -4.93
C ASN A 124 -8.38 -14.37 -4.96
N ASN A 125 -9.14 -13.67 -4.13
CA ASN A 125 -10.55 -13.88 -3.87
C ASN A 125 -11.18 -12.52 -3.50
N PHE A 126 -11.89 -11.94 -4.46
CA PHE A 126 -12.49 -10.61 -4.37
C PHE A 126 -14.02 -10.72 -4.41
N GLU A 127 -14.72 -9.80 -3.74
CA GLU A 127 -16.19 -9.81 -3.72
C GLU A 127 -16.78 -9.26 -5.02
N THR A 128 -16.07 -8.30 -5.63
CA THR A 128 -16.52 -7.62 -6.85
C THR A 128 -15.48 -7.71 -7.96
N ARG A 129 -15.96 -7.63 -9.21
CA ARG A 129 -15.08 -7.55 -10.38
C ARG A 129 -14.18 -6.32 -10.32
N GLN A 130 -14.76 -5.18 -9.93
CA GLN A 130 -14.07 -3.89 -9.86
C GLN A 130 -12.91 -3.93 -8.88
N GLU A 131 -13.09 -4.56 -7.73
CA GLU A 131 -12.03 -4.75 -6.74
C GLU A 131 -10.88 -5.58 -7.31
N CYS A 132 -11.19 -6.72 -7.94
CA CYS A 132 -10.20 -7.56 -8.61
C CYS A 132 -9.44 -6.79 -9.70
N GLU A 133 -10.15 -6.06 -10.57
CA GLU A 133 -9.55 -5.32 -11.68
C GLU A 133 -8.69 -4.16 -11.15
N ARG A 134 -9.20 -3.40 -10.17
CA ARG A 134 -8.45 -2.34 -9.49
C ARG A 134 -7.13 -2.87 -8.91
N ARG A 135 -7.18 -4.07 -8.33
CA ARG A 135 -6.04 -4.68 -7.65
C ARG A 135 -5.02 -5.29 -8.62
N CYS A 136 -5.47 -5.85 -9.74
CA CYS A 136 -4.64 -6.71 -10.59
C CYS A 136 -4.41 -6.21 -12.02
N LYS A 137 -5.33 -5.43 -12.60
CA LYS A 137 -5.19 -4.92 -13.98
C LYS A 137 -4.39 -3.61 -14.08
N HIS A 138 -4.23 -2.85 -13.00
CA HIS A 138 -3.55 -1.54 -13.04
C HIS A 138 -2.03 -1.59 -13.24
N ARG A 139 -1.43 -2.78 -13.37
CA ARG A 139 0.01 -2.89 -13.69
C ARG A 139 0.35 -2.73 -15.18
N TYR A 140 -0.64 -2.43 -16.02
CA TYR A 140 -0.44 -2.03 -17.41
C TYR A 140 -1.02 -0.64 -17.70
N LEU A 141 -0.46 0.40 -17.06
CA LEU A 141 -0.42 1.72 -17.69
C LEU A 141 1.03 2.01 -18.12
N PRO A 142 1.36 1.87 -19.42
CA PRO A 142 2.63 2.35 -19.95
C PRO A 142 2.64 3.88 -19.92
N GLY A 143 3.16 4.43 -18.82
CA GLY A 143 3.37 5.86 -18.60
C GLY A 143 4.84 6.23 -18.42
N GLY A 144 5.76 5.48 -19.03
CA GLY A 144 7.13 5.92 -19.21
C GLY A 144 7.19 7.01 -20.27
N ARG A 145 7.34 8.27 -19.85
CA ARG A 145 8.00 9.30 -20.63
C ARG A 145 9.40 9.49 -20.07
#